data_AF-A0A6L8GH62-F1
#
_entry.id   AF-A0A6L8GH62-F1
#
_cell.length_a   1.000
_cell.length_b   1.000
_cell.length_c   1.000
_cell.angle_alpha   90.00
_cell.angle_beta   90.00
_cell.angle_gamma   90.00
#
_symmetry.space_group_name_H-M   'P 1'
#
loop_
_entity.id
_entity.type
_entity.pdbx_description
1 polymer ?
#
loop_
_entity_poly.entity_id
_entity_poly.type
_entity_poly.pdbx_seq_one_letter_code
_entity_poly.pdbx_strand_id
1 'polypeptide(L)'
;GYQSWLKALRGTWELHVNLALEREGRRERIDMRSLADQGRKLESESHDRRIARNVEKAGGTAVNKLRSEAISQLNKALLREDPRHILPDVQARLSCFTMPELLAALADRLGVTPDTLPADLAATVTGSPDLVPTGKTAPDGEPLYFTRARSRQE
;
A
#
# COMPACT_ATOMS: atom_id res chain seq x y z
N GLY A 1 24.70 16.06 -2.69
CA GLY A 1 25.14 14.75 -3.22
C GLY A 1 24.16 14.23 -4.26
N TYR A 2 24.59 13.33 -5.16
CA TYR A 2 23.81 12.84 -6.30
C TYR A 2 22.39 12.35 -5.95
N GLN A 3 22.25 11.60 -4.85
CA GLN A 3 20.94 11.11 -4.37
C GLN A 3 19.97 12.24 -3.97
N SER A 4 20.48 13.30 -3.34
CA SER A 4 19.68 14.47 -2.97
C SER A 4 19.25 15.26 -4.22
N TRP A 5 20.12 15.37 -5.22
CA TRP A 5 19.77 15.99 -6.50
C TRP A 5 18.66 15.22 -7.23
N LEU A 6 18.74 13.88 -7.31
CA LEU A 6 17.67 13.05 -7.89
C LEU A 6 16.34 13.18 -7.14
N LYS A 7 16.36 13.25 -5.80
CA LYS A 7 15.15 13.51 -5.01
C LYS A 7 14.54 14.87 -5.36
N ALA A 8 15.34 15.93 -5.46
CA ALA A 8 14.87 17.27 -5.81
C ALA A 8 14.30 17.33 -7.23
N LEU A 9 14.95 16.66 -8.19
CA LEU A 9 14.48 16.56 -9.57
C LEU A 9 13.10 15.88 -9.64
N ARG A 10 12.92 14.75 -8.93
CA ARG A 10 11.62 14.06 -8.86
C ARG A 10 10.52 14.93 -8.26
N GLY A 11 10.82 15.64 -7.17
CA GLY A 11 9.84 16.55 -6.55
C GLY A 11 9.46 17.71 -7.48
N THR A 12 10.42 18.25 -8.22
CA THR A 12 10.17 19.31 -9.21
C THR A 12 9.28 18.79 -10.34
N TRP A 13 9.56 17.60 -10.86
CA TRP A 13 8.76 16.99 -11.92
C TRP A 13 7.33 16.68 -11.45
N GLU A 14 7.18 16.10 -10.26
CA GLU A 14 5.87 15.81 -9.64
C GLU A 14 5.00 17.07 -9.55
N LEU A 15 5.57 18.18 -9.11
CA LEU A 15 4.89 19.48 -9.02
C LEU A 15 4.36 19.91 -10.39
N HIS A 16 5.20 19.89 -11.42
CA HIS A 16 4.82 20.37 -12.75
C HIS A 16 3.74 19.50 -13.39
N VAL A 17 3.83 18.18 -13.24
CA VAL A 17 2.84 17.27 -13.80
C VAL A 17 1.50 17.39 -13.08
N ASN A 18 1.50 17.45 -11.75
CA ASN A 18 0.25 17.64 -10.99
C ASN A 18 -0.43 18.98 -11.32
N LEU A 19 0.35 20.05 -11.53
CA LEU A 19 -0.19 21.33 -12.00
C LEU A 19 -0.79 21.22 -13.40
N ALA A 20 -0.17 20.47 -14.31
CA ALA A 20 -0.70 20.25 -15.65
C ALA A 20 -2.01 19.43 -15.61
N LEU A 21 -2.06 18.35 -14.81
CA LEU A 21 -3.26 17.54 -14.61
C LEU A 21 -4.42 18.39 -14.04
N GLU A 22 -4.15 19.22 -13.04
CA GLU A 22 -5.15 20.11 -12.45
C GLU A 22 -5.71 21.10 -13.46
N ARG A 23 -4.86 21.70 -14.31
CA ARG A 23 -5.29 22.59 -15.40
C ARG A 23 -6.17 21.90 -16.44
N GLU A 24 -5.97 20.60 -16.65
CA GLU A 24 -6.83 19.76 -17.51
C GLU A 24 -8.10 19.27 -16.80
N GLY A 25 -8.32 19.64 -15.54
CA GLY A 25 -9.46 19.18 -14.74
C GLY A 25 -9.38 17.72 -14.30
N ARG A 26 -8.21 17.10 -14.41
CA ARG A 26 -7.95 15.73 -13.93
C ARG A 26 -7.78 15.75 -12.41
N ARG A 27 -8.36 14.74 -11.75
CA ARG A 27 -8.31 14.59 -10.29
C ARG A 27 -7.19 13.67 -9.83
N GLU A 28 -6.61 12.93 -10.76
CA GLU A 28 -5.47 12.06 -10.54
C GLU A 28 -4.26 12.89 -10.08
N ARG A 29 -3.50 12.34 -9.15
CA ARG A 29 -2.24 12.93 -8.68
C ARG A 29 -1.15 11.89 -8.75
N ILE A 30 0.05 12.34 -9.10
CA ILE A 30 1.27 11.54 -9.04
C ILE A 30 1.99 11.87 -7.73
N ASP A 31 2.45 10.85 -7.03
CA ASP A 31 3.32 10.95 -5.85
C ASP A 31 4.62 10.18 -6.15
N MET A 32 5.72 10.90 -6.28
CA MET A 32 7.04 10.38 -6.64
C MET A 32 7.93 10.16 -5.40
N ARG A 33 7.41 10.39 -4.19
CA ARG A 33 8.11 10.11 -2.94
C ARG A 33 8.32 8.60 -2.80
N SER A 34 9.39 8.21 -2.09
CA SER A 34 9.56 6.79 -1.76
C SER A 34 8.44 6.31 -0.84
N LEU A 35 8.16 5.01 -0.81
CA LEU A 35 7.15 4.44 0.10
C LEU A 35 7.44 4.78 1.57
N ALA A 36 8.71 4.77 1.97
CA ALA A 36 9.14 5.22 3.28
C ALA A 36 8.82 6.70 3.53
N ASP A 37 9.08 7.56 2.55
CA ASP A 37 8.75 9.00 2.61
C ASP A 37 7.21 9.24 2.57
N GLN A 38 6.41 8.24 2.16
CA GLN A 38 4.94 8.24 2.25
C GLN A 38 4.42 7.64 3.57
N GLY A 39 5.33 7.27 4.50
CA GLY A 39 4.97 6.62 5.77
C GLY A 39 4.53 5.16 5.64
N ARG A 40 4.84 4.51 4.50
CA ARG A 40 4.60 3.08 4.32
C ARG A 40 5.83 2.27 4.69
N LYS A 41 5.65 1.27 5.54
CA LYS A 41 6.72 0.35 5.92
C LYS A 41 6.87 -0.82 4.96
N LEU A 42 5.82 -1.18 4.23
CA LEU A 42 5.87 -2.24 3.22
C LEU A 42 6.66 -1.75 2.01
N GLU A 43 7.60 -2.55 1.55
CA GLU A 43 8.37 -2.28 0.35
C GLU A 43 7.59 -2.65 -0.91
N SER A 44 7.91 -1.99 -2.03
CA SER A 44 7.28 -2.26 -3.33
C SER A 44 7.82 -3.55 -3.92
N GLU A 45 6.91 -4.49 -4.20
CA GLU A 45 7.22 -5.66 -5.02
C GLU A 45 7.30 -5.24 -6.50
N SER A 46 8.51 -5.10 -7.03
CA SER A 46 8.72 -4.74 -8.44
C SER A 46 8.81 -6.01 -9.28
N HIS A 47 7.67 -6.61 -9.63
CA HIS A 47 7.63 -7.83 -10.46
C HIS A 47 6.88 -7.64 -11.78
N ASP A 48 7.62 -7.50 -12.88
CA ASP A 48 7.07 -7.70 -14.23
C ASP A 48 7.27 -9.17 -14.65
N ARG A 49 6.17 -9.94 -14.59
CA ARG A 49 6.11 -11.36 -14.98
C ARG A 49 6.59 -11.62 -16.41
N ARG A 50 6.40 -10.67 -17.33
CA ARG A 50 6.75 -10.81 -18.74
C ARG A 50 8.26 -10.68 -18.94
N ILE A 51 8.87 -9.70 -18.29
CA ILE A 51 10.33 -9.48 -18.32
C ILE A 51 11.05 -10.66 -17.66
N ALA A 52 10.58 -11.11 -16.49
CA ALA A 52 11.18 -12.25 -15.78
C ALA A 52 11.13 -13.53 -16.63
N ARG A 53 9.98 -13.83 -17.25
CA ARG A 53 9.81 -15.02 -18.10
C ARG A 53 10.72 -15.00 -19.33
N ASN A 54 10.94 -13.83 -19.92
CA ASN A 54 11.82 -13.70 -21.08
C ASN A 54 13.30 -13.88 -20.72
N VAL A 55 13.72 -13.36 -19.56
CA VAL A 55 15.09 -13.55 -19.04
C VAL A 55 15.34 -15.01 -18.68
N GLU A 56 14.38 -15.67 -18.03
CA GLU A 56 14.47 -17.09 -17.66
C GLU A 56 14.50 -18.00 -18.90
N LYS A 57 13.69 -17.70 -19.92
CA LYS A 57 13.74 -18.43 -21.22
C LYS A 57 15.08 -18.29 -21.94
N ALA A 58 15.79 -17.19 -21.72
CA ALA A 58 17.13 -16.95 -22.28
C ALA A 58 18.25 -17.57 -21.43
N GLY A 59 17.93 -18.36 -20.39
CA GLY A 59 18.91 -19.01 -19.52
C GLY A 59 19.54 -18.08 -18.47
N GLY A 60 19.03 -16.85 -18.34
CA GLY A 60 19.48 -15.88 -17.33
C GLY A 60 18.67 -15.98 -16.04
N THR A 61 19.28 -15.60 -14.92
CA THR A 61 18.55 -15.45 -13.64
C THR A 61 17.81 -14.11 -13.63
N ALA A 62 16.48 -14.14 -13.46
CA ALA A 62 15.70 -12.93 -13.25
C ALA A 62 15.96 -12.37 -11.84
N VAL A 63 17.06 -11.64 -11.64
CA VAL A 63 17.47 -11.05 -10.35
C VAL A 63 16.35 -10.23 -9.70
N ASN A 64 15.55 -9.54 -10.51
CA ASN A 64 14.39 -8.78 -10.04
C ASN A 64 13.27 -9.65 -9.47
N LYS A 65 13.12 -10.91 -9.95
CA LYS A 65 12.18 -11.88 -9.40
C LYS A 65 12.62 -12.32 -8.00
N LEU A 66 13.88 -12.72 -7.85
CA LEU A 66 14.45 -13.11 -6.55
C LEU A 66 14.36 -11.98 -5.53
N ARG A 67 14.66 -10.75 -5.94
CA ARG A 67 14.53 -9.56 -5.09
C ARG A 67 13.07 -9.31 -4.70
N SER A 68 12.13 -9.43 -5.64
CA SER A 68 10.71 -9.24 -5.35
C SER A 68 10.17 -10.33 -4.42
N GLU A 69 10.61 -11.58 -4.57
CA GLU A 69 10.26 -12.67 -3.67
C GLU A 69 10.78 -12.43 -2.25
N ALA A 70 12.05 -11.99 -2.12
CA ALA A 70 12.62 -11.62 -0.82
C ALA A 70 11.85 -10.47 -0.16
N ILE A 71 11.51 -9.43 -0.92
CA ILE A 71 10.68 -8.31 -0.44
C ILE A 71 9.30 -8.80 -0.02
N SER A 72 8.67 -9.69 -0.79
CA SER A 72 7.36 -10.25 -0.43
C SER A 72 7.42 -11.03 0.88
N GLN A 73 8.47 -11.82 1.11
CA GLN A 73 8.66 -12.52 2.38
C GLN A 73 8.88 -11.57 3.56
N LEU A 74 9.68 -10.52 3.38
CA LEU A 74 9.88 -9.48 4.40
C LEU A 74 8.57 -8.76 4.73
N ASN A 75 7.81 -8.34 3.71
CA ASN A 75 6.50 -7.72 3.88
C ASN A 75 5.53 -8.63 4.63
N LYS A 76 5.51 -9.93 4.32
CA LYS A 76 4.69 -10.91 5.03
C LYS A 76 5.11 -11.09 6.48
N ALA A 77 6.41 -11.11 6.76
CA ALA A 77 6.92 -11.17 8.13
C ALA A 77 6.49 -9.92 8.92
N LEU A 78 6.68 -8.73 8.36
CA LEU A 78 6.24 -7.47 8.96
C LEU A 78 4.74 -7.43 9.24
N LEU A 79 3.92 -7.94 8.32
CA LEU A 79 2.47 -8.01 8.52
C LEU A 79 2.05 -9.05 9.56
N ARG A 80 2.84 -10.10 9.78
CA ARG A 80 2.59 -11.04 10.88
C ARG A 80 2.98 -10.46 12.23
N GLU A 81 4.01 -9.62 12.28
CA GLU A 81 4.43 -8.93 13.50
C GLU A 81 3.49 -7.78 13.86
N ASP A 82 3.13 -6.95 12.88
CA ASP A 82 2.18 -5.84 13.04
C ASP A 82 1.30 -5.69 11.79
N PRO A 83 0.10 -6.29 11.80
CA PRO A 83 -0.78 -6.27 10.64
C PRO A 83 -1.34 -4.87 10.35
N ARG A 84 -1.24 -3.90 11.28
CA ARG A 84 -1.71 -2.51 11.07
C ARG A 84 -0.94 -1.80 9.96
N HIS A 85 0.23 -2.32 9.58
CA HIS A 85 0.98 -1.83 8.42
C HIS A 85 0.27 -2.00 7.07
N ILE A 86 -0.87 -2.70 7.03
CA ILE A 86 -1.73 -2.78 5.83
C ILE A 86 -2.55 -1.50 5.59
N LEU A 87 -2.87 -0.73 6.65
CA LEU A 87 -3.77 0.43 6.57
C LEU A 87 -3.30 1.52 5.58
N PRO A 88 -2.01 1.92 5.53
CA PRO A 88 -1.52 2.86 4.52
C PRO A 88 -1.73 2.37 3.08
N ASP A 89 -1.62 1.06 2.85
CA ASP A 89 -1.76 0.46 1.52
C ASP A 89 -3.21 0.43 1.05
N VAL A 90 -4.15 0.13 1.96
CA VAL A 90 -5.58 0.20 1.67
C VAL A 90 -6.02 1.64 1.42
N GLN A 91 -5.61 2.58 2.28
CA GLN A 91 -5.95 4.00 2.13
C GLN A 91 -5.42 4.61 0.82
N ALA A 92 -4.24 4.18 0.37
CA ALA A 92 -3.69 4.65 -0.89
C ALA A 92 -4.49 4.19 -2.12
N ARG A 93 -5.24 3.09 -2.00
CA ARG A 93 -6.07 2.54 -3.07
C ARG A 93 -7.53 3.01 -2.97
N LEU A 94 -8.03 3.20 -1.75
CA LEU A 94 -9.41 3.49 -1.44
C LEU A 94 -9.51 4.66 -0.46
N SER A 95 -10.21 5.73 -0.86
CA SER A 95 -10.43 6.91 -0.01
C SER A 95 -11.21 6.57 1.28
N CYS A 96 -12.18 5.65 1.16
CA CYS A 96 -12.90 5.01 2.26
C CYS A 96 -13.03 3.52 1.93
N PHE A 97 -13.05 2.66 2.95
CA PHE A 97 -13.10 1.21 2.79
C PHE A 97 -13.97 0.57 3.88
N THR A 98 -14.48 -0.62 3.59
CA THR A 98 -15.25 -1.45 4.53
C THR A 98 -14.33 -2.42 5.29
N MET A 99 -14.80 -3.00 6.39
CA MET A 99 -14.03 -4.03 7.11
C MET A 99 -13.71 -5.26 6.25
N PRO A 100 -14.65 -5.80 5.43
CA PRO A 100 -14.33 -6.89 4.51
C PRO A 100 -13.23 -6.54 3.50
N GLU A 101 -13.22 -5.32 2.96
CA GLU A 101 -12.17 -4.87 2.03
C GLU A 101 -10.80 -4.78 2.70
N LEU A 102 -10.75 -4.32 3.96
CA LEU A 102 -9.54 -4.27 4.76
C LEU A 102 -8.97 -5.67 5.03
N LEU A 103 -9.82 -6.60 5.46
CA LEU A 103 -9.43 -7.99 5.73
C LEU A 103 -9.01 -8.70 4.43
N ALA A 104 -9.70 -8.45 3.32
CA ALA A 104 -9.33 -8.98 2.02
C ALA A 104 -7.96 -8.49 1.55
N ALA A 105 -7.65 -7.20 1.74
CA ALA A 105 -6.33 -6.67 1.41
C ALA A 105 -5.21 -7.27 2.27
N LEU A 106 -5.46 -7.51 3.56
CA LEU A 106 -4.51 -8.19 4.44
C LEU A 106 -4.30 -9.66 4.03
N ALA A 107 -5.39 -10.38 3.76
CA ALA A 107 -5.36 -11.77 3.33
C ALA A 107 -4.59 -11.93 2.00
N ASP A 108 -4.85 -11.06 1.02
CA ASP A 108 -4.14 -11.01 -0.25
C ASP A 108 -2.63 -10.84 -0.06
N ARG A 109 -2.21 -9.92 0.81
CA ARG A 109 -0.78 -9.72 1.11
C ARG A 109 -0.13 -10.89 1.84
N LEU A 110 -0.86 -11.60 2.69
CA LEU A 110 -0.36 -12.79 3.35
C LEU A 110 -0.39 -14.04 2.45
N GLY A 111 -1.10 -13.97 1.32
CA GLY A 111 -1.30 -15.10 0.40
C GLY A 111 -2.28 -16.14 0.94
N VAL A 112 -3.27 -15.70 1.72
CA VAL A 112 -4.34 -16.52 2.30
C VAL A 112 -5.70 -15.99 1.84
N THR A 113 -6.78 -16.71 2.16
CA THR A 113 -8.14 -16.21 1.93
C THR A 113 -8.64 -15.44 3.16
N PRO A 114 -9.61 -14.52 3.01
CA PRO A 114 -10.20 -13.81 4.15
C PRO A 114 -10.74 -14.77 5.23
N ASP A 115 -11.31 -15.91 4.82
CA ASP A 115 -11.87 -16.93 5.72
C ASP A 115 -10.80 -17.70 6.51
N THR A 116 -9.56 -17.73 6.00
CA THR A 116 -8.43 -18.44 6.63
C THR A 116 -7.44 -17.48 7.31
N LEU A 117 -7.78 -16.19 7.35
CA LEU A 117 -6.98 -15.18 8.02
C LEU A 117 -6.96 -15.45 9.53
N PRO A 118 -5.78 -15.47 10.19
CA PRO A 118 -5.70 -15.63 11.64
C PRO A 118 -6.51 -14.58 12.38
N ALA A 119 -7.36 -15.03 13.32
CA ALA A 119 -8.32 -14.18 14.02
C ALA A 119 -7.64 -13.09 14.86
N ASP A 120 -6.44 -13.35 15.38
CA ASP A 120 -5.61 -12.40 16.12
C ASP A 120 -5.11 -11.26 15.23
N LEU A 121 -4.67 -11.57 14.01
CA LEU A 121 -4.25 -10.54 13.04
C LEU A 121 -5.44 -9.70 12.57
N ALA A 122 -6.58 -10.36 12.30
CA ALA A 122 -7.81 -9.68 11.95
C ALA A 122 -8.25 -8.72 13.07
N ALA A 123 -8.33 -9.19 14.31
CA ALA A 123 -8.71 -8.38 15.47
C ALA A 123 -7.76 -7.21 15.72
N THR A 124 -6.46 -7.41 15.53
CA THR A 124 -5.45 -6.34 15.71
C THR A 124 -5.62 -5.21 14.71
N VAL A 125 -5.98 -5.53 13.47
CA VAL A 125 -6.21 -4.52 12.42
C VAL A 125 -7.55 -3.82 12.59
N THR A 126 -8.62 -4.57 12.87
CA THR A 126 -9.97 -4.00 13.03
C THR A 126 -10.11 -3.19 14.32
N GLY A 127 -9.35 -3.54 15.37
CA GLY A 127 -9.24 -2.79 16.62
C GLY A 127 -8.21 -1.65 16.59
N SER A 128 -7.65 -1.33 15.42
CA SER A 128 -6.60 -0.30 15.31
C SER A 128 -7.16 1.09 15.66
N PRO A 129 -6.49 1.88 16.53
CA PRO A 129 -6.89 3.25 16.84
C PRO A 129 -6.77 4.20 15.63
N ASP A 130 -6.04 3.79 14.60
CA ASP A 130 -5.91 4.51 13.35
C ASP A 130 -7.18 4.39 12.47
N LEU A 131 -8.13 3.51 12.79
CA LEU A 131 -9.39 3.39 12.05
C LEU A 131 -10.41 4.42 12.53
N VAL A 132 -10.86 5.26 11.60
CA VAL A 132 -11.85 6.31 11.86
C VAL A 132 -13.13 5.94 11.11
N PRO A 133 -14.24 5.68 11.82
CA PRO A 133 -15.52 5.43 11.18
C PRO A 133 -16.03 6.69 10.49
N THR A 134 -16.57 6.52 9.29
CA THR A 134 -17.35 7.56 8.63
C THR A 134 -18.75 7.61 9.24
N GLY A 135 -19.39 8.78 9.25
CA GLY A 135 -20.74 8.94 9.83
C GLY A 135 -21.87 8.19 9.10
N LYS A 136 -21.56 7.33 8.12
CA LYS A 136 -22.54 6.45 7.47
C LYS A 136 -22.63 5.14 8.25
N THR A 137 -23.81 4.84 8.76
CA THR A 137 -24.11 3.59 9.46
C THR A 137 -24.89 2.63 8.58
N ALA A 138 -24.65 1.35 8.76
CA ALA A 138 -25.50 0.28 8.25
C ALA A 138 -26.83 0.24 9.04
N PRO A 139 -27.84 -0.54 8.58
CA PRO A 139 -29.16 -0.61 9.23
C PRO A 139 -29.13 -1.13 10.68
N ASP A 140 -28.04 -1.81 11.06
CA ASP A 140 -27.75 -2.33 12.39
C ASP A 140 -27.05 -1.29 13.31
N GLY A 141 -26.74 -0.10 12.79
CA GLY A 141 -26.06 0.97 13.52
C GLY A 141 -24.52 0.92 13.45
N GLU A 142 -23.94 -0.11 12.83
CA GLU A 142 -22.48 -0.23 12.71
C GLU A 142 -21.92 0.70 11.62
N PRO A 143 -20.69 1.23 11.76
CA PRO A 143 -20.10 2.07 10.72
C PRO A 143 -19.88 1.28 9.43
N LEU A 144 -20.45 1.78 8.33
CA LEU A 144 -20.37 1.09 7.03
C LEU A 144 -19.01 1.27 6.36
N TYR A 145 -18.43 2.46 6.50
CA TYR A 145 -17.12 2.77 5.94
C TYR A 145 -16.19 3.35 6.98
N PHE A 146 -14.91 3.05 6.78
CA PHE A 146 -13.79 3.51 7.58
C PHE A 146 -12.81 4.27 6.69
N THR A 147 -12.05 5.14 7.32
CA THR A 147 -10.85 5.73 6.75
C THR A 147 -9.74 5.64 7.80
N ARG A 148 -8.51 5.92 7.41
CA ARG A 148 -7.41 5.97 8.37
C ARG A 148 -7.23 7.39 8.88
N ALA A 149 -7.02 7.55 10.19
CA ALA A 149 -6.62 8.81 10.79
C ALA A 149 -5.39 9.36 10.05
N ARG A 150 -5.41 10.65 9.70
CA ARG A 150 -4.19 11.32 9.23
C ARG A 150 -3.22 11.32 10.40
N SER A 151 -2.03 10.76 10.20
CA SER A 151 -0.94 10.88 11.16
C SER A 151 -0.76 12.36 11.52
N ARG A 152 -0.81 12.70 12.81
CA ARG A 152 -0.34 14.01 13.28
C ARG A 152 1.08 14.15 12.76
N GLN A 153 1.30 15.11 11.85
CA GLN A 153 2.65 15.56 11.58
C GLN A 153 3.08 16.31 12.84
N GLU A 154 3.90 15.67 13.66
CA GLU A 154 4.75 16.35 14.65
C GLU A 154 6.03 16.84 13.97
#